data_AF-A0A257R8M7-F1
#
_entry.id   AF-A0A257R8M7-F1
#
_cell.length_a   1.000
_cell.length_b   1.000
_cell.length_c   1.000
_cell.angle_alpha   90.00
_cell.angle_beta   90.00
_cell.angle_gamma   90.00
#
_symmetry.space_group_name_H-M   'P 1'
#
loop_
_entity.id
_entity.type
_entity.pdbx_description
1 polymer ?
#
loop_
_entity_poly.entity_id
_entity_poly.type
_entity_poly.pdbx_seq_one_letter_code
_entity_poly.pdbx_strand_id
1 'polypeptide(L)'
;MVLVMRWIRLIAATWVLAGGVAAARGVSPLPDAALTPGAINPAVREATIDATICRRGWTRTVRPPVSYTEPLKKAQIRRYGYADSRPWKYEEDHLIPLALGGSPSSPANLWPQPHLGRGQWGSFAKDRLEARMARLVCAHRLGLDEARRMIARDWISAYRRFIGNRPNNARLHGRGAGYHGGYRPYDHWHHWHHWHRRDW
;
A
#
# COMPACT_ATOMS: atom_id res chain seq x y z
N MET A 1 43.09 55.59 -50.76
CA MET A 1 42.55 55.91 -49.43
C MET A 1 41.06 56.17 -49.63
N VAL A 2 40.10 55.30 -49.28
CA VAL A 2 39.36 55.16 -47.99
C VAL A 2 37.97 54.59 -48.40
N LEU A 3 37.29 53.64 -47.76
CA LEU A 3 37.59 52.70 -46.65
C LEU A 3 36.78 51.40 -46.88
N VAL A 4 37.22 50.23 -46.40
CA VAL A 4 36.41 48.99 -46.44
C VAL A 4 35.67 48.80 -45.11
N MET A 5 34.37 49.10 -45.07
CA MET A 5 33.58 49.02 -43.84
C MET A 5 33.02 47.60 -43.62
N ARG A 6 33.75 46.77 -42.84
CA ARG A 6 33.31 45.41 -42.46
C ARG A 6 32.25 45.50 -41.36
N TRP A 7 31.02 45.08 -41.69
CA TRP A 7 29.93 44.95 -40.71
C TRP A 7 30.06 43.65 -39.91
N ILE A 8 30.55 43.74 -38.66
CA ILE A 8 30.54 42.60 -37.73
C ILE A 8 29.13 42.48 -37.13
N ARG A 9 28.39 41.43 -37.51
CA ARG A 9 27.12 41.09 -36.88
C ARG A 9 27.37 40.28 -35.61
N LEU A 10 27.23 40.91 -34.45
CA LEU A 10 27.23 40.21 -33.16
C LEU A 10 25.89 39.48 -32.98
N ILE A 11 25.90 38.15 -33.09
CA ILE A 11 24.76 37.30 -32.75
C ILE A 11 24.83 37.00 -31.25
N ALA A 12 24.02 37.69 -30.44
CA ALA A 12 23.87 37.39 -29.04
C ALA A 12 23.05 36.10 -28.85
N ALA A 13 23.72 35.00 -28.53
CA ALA A 13 23.05 33.73 -28.23
C ALA A 13 22.42 33.77 -26.82
N THR A 14 21.15 34.15 -26.75
CA THR A 14 20.35 34.11 -25.51
C THR A 14 20.01 32.66 -25.15
N TRP A 15 20.83 32.06 -24.29
CA TRP A 15 20.53 30.76 -23.70
C TRP A 15 19.34 30.88 -22.73
N VAL A 16 18.14 30.55 -23.22
CA VAL A 16 16.97 30.34 -22.36
C VAL A 16 17.20 29.07 -21.55
N LEU A 17 17.64 29.24 -20.30
CA LEU A 17 17.67 28.16 -19.32
C LEU A 17 16.22 27.74 -19.02
N ALA A 18 15.75 26.72 -19.72
CA ALA A 18 14.51 26.05 -19.42
C ALA A 18 14.63 25.31 -18.08
N GLY A 19 14.43 26.05 -16.98
CA GLY A 19 14.37 25.53 -15.63
C GLY A 19 13.20 24.57 -15.49
N GLY A 20 13.44 23.29 -15.79
CA GLY A 20 12.44 22.24 -15.71
C GLY A 20 11.94 22.11 -14.28
N VAL A 21 10.73 22.60 -14.02
CA VAL A 21 10.08 22.45 -12.71
C VAL A 21 9.83 20.95 -12.51
N ALA A 22 10.68 20.32 -11.70
CA ALA A 22 10.56 18.90 -11.38
C ALA A 22 9.28 18.68 -10.57
N ALA A 23 8.18 18.37 -11.25
CA ALA A 23 6.90 18.08 -10.63
C ALA A 23 7.07 17.01 -9.55
N ALA A 24 6.63 17.31 -8.33
CA ALA A 24 6.80 16.43 -7.19
C ALA A 24 6.22 15.04 -7.50
N ARG A 25 7.11 14.04 -7.61
CA ARG A 25 6.73 12.66 -7.93
C ARG A 25 5.87 12.10 -6.79
N GLY A 26 4.55 12.14 -6.97
CA GLY A 26 3.59 11.61 -6.00
C GLY A 26 3.88 10.15 -5.67
N VAL A 27 3.81 9.83 -4.38
CA VAL A 27 4.22 8.55 -3.78
C VAL A 27 3.57 7.37 -4.49
N SER A 28 4.36 6.32 -4.75
CA SER A 28 3.87 5.10 -5.39
C SER A 28 2.81 4.42 -4.51
N PRO A 29 1.64 4.07 -5.05
CA PRO A 29 0.66 3.25 -4.35
C PRO A 29 0.96 1.75 -4.42
N LEU A 30 2.00 1.34 -5.15
CA LEU A 30 2.52 -0.04 -5.19
C LEU A 30 3.88 -0.09 -4.46
N PRO A 31 4.22 -1.19 -3.77
CA PRO A 31 5.55 -1.38 -3.22
C PRO A 31 6.60 -1.53 -4.32
N ASP A 32 7.86 -1.31 -3.97
CA ASP A 32 8.99 -1.74 -4.77
C ASP A 32 9.14 -3.27 -4.64
N ALA A 33 9.02 -4.00 -5.75
CA ALA A 33 9.08 -5.45 -5.79
C ALA A 33 10.47 -6.02 -5.42
N ALA A 34 11.54 -5.23 -5.52
CA ALA A 34 12.87 -5.63 -5.06
C ALA A 34 13.03 -5.51 -3.52
N LEU A 35 12.20 -4.68 -2.87
CA LEU A 35 12.20 -4.49 -1.42
C LEU A 35 11.18 -5.40 -0.72
N THR A 36 9.98 -5.51 -1.30
CA THR A 36 8.85 -6.25 -0.74
C THR A 36 8.21 -7.13 -1.84
N PRO A 37 8.84 -8.27 -2.21
CA PRO A 37 8.33 -9.19 -3.24
C PRO A 37 7.08 -10.00 -2.85
N GLY A 38 6.68 -10.00 -1.57
CA GLY A 38 5.51 -10.73 -1.07
C GLY A 38 5.84 -12.09 -0.45
N ALA A 39 6.65 -12.11 0.62
CA ALA A 39 6.93 -13.35 1.35
C ALA A 39 5.67 -13.93 2.03
N ILE A 40 5.49 -15.26 1.98
CA ILE A 40 4.33 -15.98 2.54
C ILE A 40 4.59 -16.58 3.93
N ASN A 41 3.52 -16.92 4.65
CA ASN A 41 3.59 -17.73 5.86
C ASN A 41 3.50 -19.23 5.48
N PRO A 42 4.54 -20.06 5.74
CA PRO A 42 4.56 -21.46 5.32
C PRO A 42 3.51 -22.35 6.02
N ALA A 43 2.93 -21.90 7.13
CA ALA A 43 1.82 -22.60 7.79
C ALA A 43 0.48 -22.46 7.05
N VAL A 44 0.36 -21.48 6.14
CA VAL A 44 -0.86 -21.23 5.36
C VAL A 44 -0.67 -21.73 3.93
N ARG A 45 -1.31 -22.86 3.63
CA ARG A 45 -1.37 -23.55 2.34
C ARG A 45 -2.85 -23.75 2.00
N GLU A 46 -3.17 -24.07 0.74
CA GLU A 46 -4.57 -24.34 0.33
C GLU A 46 -5.24 -25.36 1.27
N ALA A 47 -4.57 -26.48 1.55
CA ALA A 47 -5.03 -27.54 2.45
C ALA A 47 -5.05 -27.17 3.96
N THR A 48 -4.67 -25.95 4.35
CA THR A 48 -4.69 -25.50 5.76
C THR A 48 -5.49 -24.23 6.00
N ILE A 49 -6.20 -23.68 4.99
CA ILE A 49 -6.94 -22.41 5.14
C ILE A 49 -8.03 -22.49 6.22
N ASP A 50 -8.73 -23.63 6.31
CA ASP A 50 -9.80 -23.89 7.29
C ASP A 50 -9.29 -24.04 8.72
N ALA A 51 -8.02 -24.41 8.90
CA ALA A 51 -7.34 -24.43 10.20
C ALA A 51 -6.66 -23.08 10.54
N THR A 52 -6.45 -22.22 9.53
CA THR A 52 -5.68 -20.97 9.62
C THR A 52 -6.52 -19.74 9.30
N ILE A 53 -6.35 -19.14 8.11
CA ILE A 53 -6.91 -17.83 7.72
C ILE A 53 -8.44 -17.75 7.77
N CYS A 54 -9.13 -18.88 7.61
CA CYS A 54 -10.58 -18.96 7.67
C CYS A 54 -11.10 -19.15 9.11
N ARG A 55 -10.23 -19.48 10.08
CA ARG A 55 -10.64 -19.49 11.50
C ARG A 55 -10.73 -18.08 12.06
N ARG A 56 -11.85 -17.81 12.72
CA ARG A 56 -12.15 -16.54 13.40
C ARG A 56 -11.02 -16.10 14.32
N GLY A 57 -10.35 -15.01 13.95
CA GLY A 57 -9.33 -14.36 14.77
C GLY A 57 -7.92 -14.95 14.66
N TRP A 58 -7.67 -15.89 13.76
CA TRP A 58 -6.31 -16.44 13.53
C TRP A 58 -5.29 -15.35 13.16
N THR A 59 -5.68 -14.37 12.35
CA THR A 59 -4.79 -13.24 11.98
C THR A 59 -4.34 -12.41 13.19
N ARG A 60 -5.08 -12.43 14.30
CA ARG A 60 -4.68 -11.78 15.57
C ARG A 60 -3.58 -12.56 16.30
N THR A 61 -3.52 -13.89 16.16
CA THR A 61 -2.51 -14.71 16.85
C THR A 61 -1.15 -14.70 16.17
N VAL A 62 -1.08 -14.27 14.90
CA VAL A 62 0.17 -14.17 14.13
C VAL A 62 0.61 -12.73 13.84
N ARG A 63 -0.18 -11.71 14.20
CA ARG A 63 0.15 -10.30 13.94
C ARG A 63 1.42 -9.88 14.71
N PRO A 64 2.42 -9.26 14.07
CA PRO A 64 3.60 -8.74 14.77
C PRO A 64 3.19 -7.59 15.74
N PRO A 65 3.93 -7.41 16.85
CA PRO A 65 3.65 -6.33 17.80
C PRO A 65 4.06 -4.96 17.22
N VAL A 66 3.40 -3.89 17.69
CA VAL A 66 3.68 -2.50 17.26
C VAL A 66 5.13 -2.09 17.55
N SER A 67 5.74 -2.64 18.60
CA SER A 67 7.15 -2.45 18.94
C SER A 67 8.12 -2.97 17.86
N TYR A 68 7.70 -3.92 17.03
CA TYR A 68 8.45 -4.38 15.86
C TYR A 68 8.19 -3.50 14.62
N THR A 69 6.92 -3.21 14.34
CA THR A 69 6.50 -2.58 13.08
C THR A 69 6.77 -1.08 13.01
N GLU A 70 6.69 -0.32 14.10
CA GLU A 70 6.94 1.13 14.05
C GLU A 70 8.40 1.52 13.77
N PRO A 71 9.43 0.87 14.36
CA PRO A 71 10.82 1.07 13.96
C PRO A 71 11.08 0.67 12.50
N LEU A 72 10.50 -0.46 12.06
CA LEU A 72 10.63 -0.95 10.68
C LEU A 72 10.05 0.05 9.68
N LYS A 73 8.82 0.53 9.89
CA LYS A 73 8.17 1.56 9.07
C LYS A 73 9.03 2.79 8.88
N LYS A 74 9.57 3.34 9.97
CA LYS A 74 10.43 4.53 9.93
C LYS A 74 11.71 4.29 9.14
N ALA A 75 12.29 3.09 9.23
CA ALA A 75 13.47 2.72 8.44
C ALA A 75 13.11 2.51 6.95
N GLN A 76 12.01 1.82 6.66
CA GLN A 76 11.58 1.55 5.30
C GLN A 76 11.14 2.80 4.56
N ILE A 77 10.45 3.78 5.19
CA ILE A 77 10.11 5.08 4.57
C ILE A 77 11.35 5.76 3.97
N ARG A 78 12.49 5.69 4.66
CA ARG A 78 13.77 6.19 4.14
C ARG A 78 14.33 5.30 3.02
N ARG A 79 14.30 3.96 3.21
CA ARG A 79 14.79 2.97 2.23
C ARG A 79 14.03 3.03 0.89
N TYR A 80 12.74 3.35 0.93
CA TYR A 80 11.87 3.54 -0.22
C TYR A 80 12.06 4.89 -0.94
N GLY A 81 12.89 5.80 -0.41
CA GLY A 81 13.15 7.10 -1.02
C GLY A 81 11.92 8.00 -1.13
N TYR A 82 10.93 7.85 -0.24
CA TYR A 82 9.73 8.68 -0.27
C TYR A 82 10.05 10.15 0.02
N ALA A 83 9.44 11.05 -0.76
CA ALA A 83 9.59 12.50 -0.59
C ALA A 83 9.01 13.07 0.72
N ASP A 84 8.20 12.27 1.44
CA ASP A 84 7.61 12.64 2.72
C ASP A 84 7.96 11.57 3.76
N SER A 85 8.57 11.99 4.87
CA SER A 85 9.04 11.08 5.92
C SER A 85 8.08 10.94 7.11
N ARG A 86 6.93 11.63 7.09
CA ARG A 86 5.95 11.67 8.20
C ARG A 86 5.30 10.31 8.44
N PRO A 87 5.59 9.59 9.54
CA PRO A 87 5.16 8.19 9.69
C PRO A 87 3.65 7.98 9.76
N TRP A 88 2.86 9.00 10.11
CA TRP A 88 1.39 8.94 10.17
C TRP A 88 0.69 9.09 8.82
N LYS A 89 1.44 9.29 7.73
CA LYS A 89 0.93 9.18 6.35
C LYS A 89 1.01 7.76 5.80
N TYR A 90 1.62 6.85 6.55
CA TYR A 90 1.93 5.49 6.13
C TYR A 90 1.45 4.47 7.17
N GLU A 91 0.85 3.41 6.65
CA GLU A 91 0.58 2.17 7.38
C GLU A 91 1.77 1.24 7.17
N GLU A 92 2.23 0.55 8.21
CA GLU A 92 3.13 -0.58 7.99
C GLU A 92 2.25 -1.75 7.62
N ASP A 93 2.23 -2.15 6.35
CA ASP A 93 1.21 -3.08 5.86
C ASP A 93 1.84 -4.26 5.13
N HIS A 94 1.09 -5.35 5.06
CA HIS A 94 1.47 -6.56 4.38
C HIS A 94 1.11 -6.47 2.89
N LEU A 95 2.02 -6.75 1.96
CA LEU A 95 1.71 -6.82 0.52
C LEU A 95 0.73 -7.98 0.24
N ILE A 96 1.07 -9.18 0.72
CA ILE A 96 0.13 -10.28 0.86
C ILE A 96 -0.43 -10.20 2.29
N PRO A 97 -1.72 -9.92 2.51
CA PRO A 97 -2.27 -9.78 3.85
C PRO A 97 -2.17 -11.07 4.66
N LEU A 98 -2.21 -10.94 5.99
CA LEU A 98 -2.33 -12.07 6.91
C LEU A 98 -3.54 -12.96 6.55
N ALA A 99 -4.65 -12.36 6.08
CA ALA A 99 -5.85 -13.07 5.66
C ALA A 99 -5.73 -13.81 4.31
N LEU A 100 -4.61 -13.67 3.60
CA LEU A 100 -4.18 -14.52 2.46
C LEU A 100 -2.86 -15.24 2.78
N GLY A 101 -2.53 -15.40 4.06
CA GLY A 101 -1.38 -16.15 4.52
C GLY A 101 -0.04 -15.53 4.10
N GLY A 102 0.07 -14.20 4.07
CA GLY A 102 1.36 -13.53 3.96
C GLY A 102 2.22 -13.71 5.22
N SER A 103 3.53 -13.55 5.07
CA SER A 103 4.48 -13.62 6.18
C SER A 103 4.20 -12.50 7.18
N PRO A 104 4.09 -12.79 8.49
CA PRO A 104 3.66 -11.80 9.46
C PRO A 104 4.69 -10.72 9.76
N SER A 105 5.98 -11.07 9.77
CA SER A 105 7.08 -10.19 10.20
C SER A 105 8.17 -10.00 9.14
N SER A 106 8.15 -10.71 8.01
CA SER A 106 9.21 -10.55 7.01
C SER A 106 9.17 -9.15 6.36
N PRO A 107 10.29 -8.39 6.35
CA PRO A 107 10.40 -7.15 5.56
C PRO A 107 10.18 -7.37 4.06
N ALA A 108 10.32 -8.59 3.56
CA ALA A 108 9.98 -8.96 2.18
C ALA A 108 8.46 -9.10 1.94
N ASN A 109 7.62 -8.98 2.97
CA ASN A 109 6.16 -8.83 2.86
C ASN A 109 5.63 -7.55 3.50
N LEU A 110 6.41 -6.86 4.32
CA LEU A 110 6.04 -5.59 4.97
C LEU A 110 6.56 -4.38 4.18
N TRP A 111 5.74 -3.34 4.07
CA TRP A 111 6.13 -2.07 3.46
C TRP A 111 5.38 -0.87 4.06
N PRO A 112 5.93 0.35 3.96
CA PRO A 112 5.26 1.57 4.38
C PRO A 112 4.24 1.97 3.30
N GLN A 113 3.03 1.43 3.40
CA GLN A 113 1.96 1.71 2.47
C GLN A 113 1.41 3.13 2.68
N PRO A 114 1.33 3.98 1.64
CA PRO A 114 0.71 5.30 1.77
C PRO A 114 -0.79 5.18 2.06
N HIS A 115 -1.30 5.98 3.02
CA HIS A 115 -2.74 6.17 3.19
C HIS A 115 -3.39 6.88 1.98
N LEU A 116 -2.60 7.64 1.20
CA LEU A 116 -3.03 8.26 -0.06
C LEU A 116 -1.86 8.39 -1.03
N GLY A 117 -1.72 7.42 -1.95
CA GLY A 117 -0.74 7.43 -3.04
C GLY A 117 -1.27 8.07 -4.32
N ARG A 118 -0.46 7.99 -5.39
CA ARG A 118 -0.82 8.48 -6.74
C ARG A 118 -2.16 7.93 -7.20
N GLY A 119 -3.00 8.79 -7.79
CA GLY A 119 -4.34 8.40 -8.25
C GLY A 119 -5.33 8.11 -7.11
N GLN A 120 -5.03 8.55 -5.89
CA GLN A 120 -5.82 8.31 -4.67
C GLN A 120 -5.89 6.83 -4.24
N TRP A 121 -5.00 5.97 -4.74
CA TRP A 121 -4.87 4.59 -4.27
C TRP A 121 -4.14 4.58 -2.91
N GLY A 122 -4.79 4.07 -1.86
CA GLY A 122 -4.26 4.07 -0.49
C GLY A 122 -4.68 2.85 0.34
N SER A 123 -4.19 2.72 1.58
CA SER A 123 -4.40 1.52 2.42
C SER A 123 -5.87 1.14 2.60
N PHE A 124 -6.76 2.10 2.88
CA PHE A 124 -8.20 1.82 3.03
C PHE A 124 -8.89 1.26 1.77
N ALA A 125 -8.34 1.52 0.57
CA ALA A 125 -8.78 0.83 -0.64
C ALA A 125 -8.22 -0.61 -0.69
N LYS A 126 -6.94 -0.82 -0.33
CA LYS A 126 -6.37 -2.17 -0.26
C LYS A 126 -7.08 -3.05 0.78
N ASP A 127 -7.33 -2.57 2.00
CA ASP A 127 -8.11 -3.29 3.04
C ASP A 127 -9.40 -3.92 2.47
N ARG A 128 -10.09 -3.16 1.60
CA ARG A 128 -11.38 -3.53 1.02
C ARG A 128 -11.25 -4.66 0.01
N LEU A 129 -10.20 -4.62 -0.80
CA LEU A 129 -9.83 -5.72 -1.69
C LEU A 129 -9.47 -6.96 -0.89
N GLU A 130 -8.61 -6.82 0.13
CA GLU A 130 -8.12 -7.95 0.91
C GLU A 130 -9.26 -8.66 1.64
N ALA A 131 -10.17 -7.89 2.25
CA ALA A 131 -11.36 -8.43 2.88
C ALA A 131 -12.34 -9.08 1.88
N ARG A 132 -12.32 -8.69 0.60
CA ARG A 132 -13.09 -9.36 -0.47
C ARG A 132 -12.39 -10.64 -0.91
N MET A 133 -11.08 -10.62 -1.12
CA MET A 133 -10.30 -11.79 -1.55
C MET A 133 -10.26 -12.87 -0.47
N ALA A 134 -10.07 -12.52 0.80
CA ALA A 134 -10.12 -13.46 1.92
C ALA A 134 -11.46 -14.20 2.01
N ARG A 135 -12.59 -13.49 1.82
CA ARG A 135 -13.92 -14.12 1.73
C ARG A 135 -14.06 -15.05 0.52
N LEU A 136 -13.49 -14.69 -0.63
CA LEU A 136 -13.54 -15.54 -1.81
C LEU A 136 -12.69 -16.80 -1.62
N VAL A 137 -11.51 -16.69 -1.00
CA VAL A 137 -10.64 -17.84 -0.68
C VAL A 137 -11.31 -18.77 0.33
N CYS A 138 -11.84 -18.25 1.43
CA CYS A 138 -12.52 -19.09 2.43
C CYS A 138 -13.91 -19.59 2.02
N ALA A 139 -14.45 -19.11 0.90
CA ALA A 139 -15.62 -19.71 0.25
C ALA A 139 -15.22 -20.70 -0.86
N HIS A 140 -13.91 -20.99 -1.03
CA HIS A 140 -13.31 -21.77 -2.12
C HIS A 140 -13.68 -21.27 -3.53
N ARG A 141 -14.00 -19.96 -3.67
CA ARG A 141 -14.35 -19.29 -4.93
C ARG A 141 -13.17 -18.60 -5.61
N LEU A 142 -11.98 -18.67 -5.01
CA LEU A 142 -10.72 -18.14 -5.50
C LEU A 142 -9.60 -18.95 -4.82
N GLY A 143 -8.66 -19.54 -5.57
CA GLY A 143 -7.55 -20.29 -4.94
C GLY A 143 -6.61 -19.36 -4.17
N LEU A 144 -6.05 -19.81 -3.04
CA LEU A 144 -5.17 -19.02 -2.18
C LEU A 144 -3.97 -18.47 -2.95
N ASP A 145 -3.32 -19.31 -3.76
CA ASP A 145 -2.15 -18.89 -4.52
C ASP A 145 -2.50 -18.01 -5.73
N GLU A 146 -3.72 -18.11 -6.28
CA GLU A 146 -4.21 -17.15 -7.28
C GLU A 146 -4.44 -15.78 -6.64
N ALA A 147 -5.04 -15.74 -5.45
CA ALA A 147 -5.25 -14.53 -4.67
C ALA A 147 -3.90 -13.86 -4.32
N ARG A 148 -2.92 -14.63 -3.84
CA ARG A 148 -1.55 -14.17 -3.55
C ARG A 148 -0.87 -13.58 -4.78
N ARG A 149 -0.89 -14.29 -5.92
CA ARG A 149 -0.27 -13.81 -7.18
C ARG A 149 -0.89 -12.49 -7.66
N MET A 150 -2.22 -12.35 -7.58
CA MET A 150 -2.88 -11.10 -7.99
C MET A 150 -2.49 -9.92 -7.12
N ILE A 151 -2.56 -10.07 -5.79
CA ILE A 151 -2.33 -8.94 -4.88
C ILE A 151 -0.85 -8.53 -4.80
N ALA A 152 0.07 -9.50 -4.86
CA ALA A 152 1.51 -9.24 -4.85
C ALA A 152 2.00 -8.58 -6.15
N ARG A 153 1.42 -8.94 -7.30
CA ARG A 153 1.80 -8.37 -8.60
C ARG A 153 1.29 -6.94 -8.80
N ASP A 154 -0.01 -6.73 -8.58
CA ASP A 154 -0.66 -5.42 -8.72
C ASP A 154 -2.01 -5.44 -8.00
N TRP A 155 -2.01 -5.01 -6.74
CA TRP A 155 -3.23 -4.90 -5.94
C TRP A 155 -4.25 -3.90 -6.53
N ILE A 156 -3.83 -2.91 -7.32
CA ILE A 156 -4.75 -1.95 -7.95
C ILE A 156 -5.52 -2.63 -9.09
N SER A 157 -4.86 -3.43 -9.91
CA SER A 157 -5.52 -4.25 -10.93
C SER A 157 -6.43 -5.31 -10.30
N ALA A 158 -6.03 -5.93 -9.18
CA ALA A 158 -6.89 -6.82 -8.41
C ALA A 158 -8.11 -6.08 -7.82
N TYR A 159 -7.94 -4.85 -7.31
CA TYR A 159 -9.04 -4.00 -6.84
C TYR A 159 -10.05 -3.72 -7.95
N ARG A 160 -9.58 -3.38 -9.15
CA ARG A 160 -10.44 -3.16 -10.32
C ARG A 160 -11.26 -4.41 -10.67
N ARG A 161 -10.64 -5.60 -10.61
CA ARG A 161 -11.31 -6.90 -10.87
C ARG A 161 -12.36 -7.27 -9.83
N PHE A 162 -12.11 -7.03 -8.54
CA PHE A 162 -12.95 -7.56 -7.46
C PHE A 162 -13.85 -6.54 -6.74
N ILE A 163 -13.59 -5.23 -6.89
CA ILE A 163 -14.30 -4.14 -6.22
C ILE A 163 -14.84 -3.10 -7.22
N GLY A 164 -13.98 -2.58 -8.12
CA GLY A 164 -14.38 -1.60 -9.14
C GLY A 164 -13.31 -0.57 -9.53
N ASN A 165 -13.63 0.28 -10.50
CA ASN A 165 -12.62 1.07 -11.23
C ASN A 165 -12.00 2.28 -10.48
N ARG A 166 -12.54 2.69 -9.34
CA ARG A 166 -12.09 3.85 -8.55
C ARG A 166 -11.79 3.46 -7.11
N PRO A 167 -10.73 3.99 -6.46
CA PRO A 167 -10.43 3.70 -5.06
C PRO A 167 -11.53 4.24 -4.14
N ASN A 168 -12.04 3.38 -3.27
CA ASN A 168 -12.90 3.76 -2.15
C ASN A 168 -12.10 3.69 -0.84
N ASN A 169 -11.58 4.84 -0.42
CA ASN A 169 -10.81 5.03 0.82
C ASN A 169 -11.68 5.27 2.07
N ALA A 170 -13.01 5.10 2.00
CA ALA A 170 -13.82 5.11 3.22
C ALA A 170 -13.40 3.94 4.12
N ARG A 171 -13.14 4.21 5.41
CA ARG A 171 -12.79 3.16 6.38
C ARG A 171 -13.91 2.12 6.45
N LEU A 172 -13.55 0.84 6.48
CA LEU A 172 -14.52 -0.26 6.39
C LEU A 172 -15.40 -0.42 7.64
N HIS A 173 -15.06 0.29 8.71
CA HIS A 173 -15.87 0.42 9.93
C HIS A 173 -16.18 1.89 10.26
N GLY A 174 -16.35 2.72 9.23
CA GLY A 174 -16.87 4.07 9.38
C GLY A 174 -18.27 4.04 10.00
N ARG A 175 -18.37 4.45 11.27
CA ARG A 175 -19.63 4.78 11.92
C ARG A 175 -20.25 5.97 11.20
N GLY A 176 -21.24 5.71 10.35
CA GLY A 176 -22.18 6.75 9.94
C GLY A 176 -23.01 7.22 11.15
N ALA A 177 -23.35 8.50 11.17
CA ALA A 177 -24.08 9.21 12.24
C ALA A 177 -23.33 9.42 13.57
N GLY A 178 -22.96 10.69 13.78
CA GLY A 178 -22.87 11.39 15.08
C GLY A 178 -22.32 10.68 16.31
N TYR A 179 -21.02 10.85 16.59
CA TYR A 179 -20.49 10.84 17.96
C TYR A 179 -19.33 11.83 18.09
N HIS A 180 -19.52 12.87 18.91
CA HIS A 180 -18.42 13.73 19.36
C HIS A 180 -17.63 12.97 20.44
N GLY A 181 -16.32 12.77 20.25
CA GLY A 181 -15.50 12.11 21.27
C GLY A 181 -14.06 11.80 20.84
N GLY A 182 -13.12 12.62 21.35
CA GLY A 182 -11.73 12.23 21.63
C GLY A 182 -10.87 11.72 20.46
N TYR A 183 -10.14 12.63 19.82
CA TYR A 183 -9.05 12.28 18.89
C TYR A 183 -7.91 11.57 19.66
N ARG A 184 -7.73 10.25 19.47
CA ARG A 184 -6.59 9.48 20.01
C ARG A 184 -5.64 9.08 18.86
N PRO A 185 -4.40 9.61 18.76
CA PRO A 185 -3.70 9.61 17.46
C PRO A 185 -2.96 8.33 17.02
N TYR A 186 -3.01 7.21 17.76
CA TYR A 186 -2.04 6.11 17.55
C TYR A 186 -2.59 4.67 17.43
N ASP A 187 -3.92 4.46 17.44
CA ASP A 187 -4.52 3.12 17.33
C ASP A 187 -4.75 2.65 15.87
N HIS A 188 -3.76 2.90 14.99
CA HIS A 188 -3.84 2.66 13.54
C HIS A 188 -3.50 1.21 13.13
N TRP A 189 -4.04 0.22 13.86
CA TRP A 189 -3.95 -1.21 13.53
C TRP A 189 -5.30 -1.94 13.52
N HIS A 190 -6.41 -1.21 13.73
CA HIS A 190 -7.71 -1.81 14.04
C HIS A 190 -8.56 -2.30 12.85
N HIS A 191 -8.10 -2.12 11.62
CA HIS A 191 -8.89 -2.42 10.42
C HIS A 191 -9.18 -3.91 10.20
N TRP A 192 -8.50 -4.81 10.92
CA TRP A 192 -8.68 -6.25 10.84
C TRP A 192 -9.61 -6.86 11.89
N HIS A 193 -10.06 -6.09 12.90
CA HIS A 193 -10.63 -6.66 14.12
C HIS A 193 -12.08 -7.17 14.00
N HIS A 194 -12.79 -6.93 12.89
CA HIS A 194 -14.23 -7.20 12.81
C HIS A 194 -14.70 -8.02 11.61
N TRP A 195 -13.79 -8.52 10.76
CA TRP A 195 -14.15 -9.32 9.58
C TRP A 195 -14.88 -10.63 9.88
N HIS A 196 -14.73 -11.16 11.09
CA HIS A 196 -15.42 -12.37 11.55
C HIS A 196 -16.63 -12.07 12.47
N ARG A 197 -17.20 -10.85 12.43
CA ARG A 197 -18.39 -10.49 13.25
C ARG A 197 -19.73 -10.62 12.53
N ARG A 198 -19.74 -10.91 11.23
CA ARG A 198 -20.96 -11.23 10.46
C ARG A 198 -20.67 -12.36 9.49
N ASP A 199 -21.33 -13.48 9.78
CA ASP A 199 -21.84 -14.50 8.87
C ASP A 199 -20.83 -15.24 7.98
N TRP A 200 -20.64 -16.52 8.34
CA TRP A 200 -20.51 -17.62 7.37
C TRP A 200 -21.93 -18.06 7.00
#